data_AF-A0A7V2EDS7-F1
#
_entry.id   AF-A0A7V2EDS7-F1
#
_cell.length_a   1.000
_cell.length_b   1.000
_cell.length_c   1.000
_cell.angle_alpha   90.00
_cell.angle_beta   90.00
_cell.angle_gamma   90.00
#
_symmetry.space_group_name_H-M   'P 1'
#
loop_
_entity.id
_entity.type
_entity.pdbx_description
1 polymer ?
#
loop_
_entity_poly.entity_id
_entity_poly.type
_entity_poly.pdbx_seq_one_letter_code
_entity_poly.pdbx_strand_id
1 'polypeptide(L)' 'GKDAIRIKKTIDYFEFIDYFEGLKTLEDAIKETISDTKEFARRQKRFLKQIKGKRMNYEEIISHLNKTTNCLY' A
#
# COMPACT_ATOMS: atom_id res chain seq x y z
N GLY A 1 1.04 23.21 -4.40
CA GLY A 1 1.27 23.58 -2.98
C GLY A 1 0.88 22.46 -2.02
N LYS A 2 -0.37 21.99 -2.03
CA LYS A 2 -0.88 20.97 -1.09
C LYS A 2 -0.53 19.52 -1.50
N ASP A 3 -0.38 19.24 -2.79
CA ASP A 3 -0.12 17.88 -3.30
C ASP A 3 1.31 17.40 -3.06
N ALA A 4 2.29 18.30 -3.13
CA ALA A 4 3.69 18.01 -2.83
C ALA A 4 3.91 17.54 -1.38
N ILE A 5 3.10 18.05 -0.44
CA ILE A 5 3.11 17.64 0.97
C ILE A 5 2.52 16.23 1.14
N ARG A 6 1.60 15.82 0.25
CA ARG A 6 0.99 14.48 0.27
C ARG A 6 1.94 13.42 -0.29
N ILE A 7 2.69 13.74 -1.35
CA ILE A 7 3.70 12.85 -1.95
C ILE A 7 4.83 12.54 -0.96
N LYS A 8 5.25 13.54 -0.17
CA LYS A 8 6.21 13.37 0.92
C LYS A 8 5.75 12.43 2.06
N LYS A 9 4.49 11.97 2.06
CA LYS A 9 3.97 11.04 3.08
C LYS A 9 3.77 9.62 2.56
N THR A 10 4.08 9.37 1.28
CA THR A 10 4.06 8.04 0.73
C THR A 10 5.30 7.29 1.21
N ILE A 11 5.09 6.10 1.77
CA ILE A 11 6.15 5.14 2.09
C ILE A 11 7.04 4.97 0.85
N ASP A 12 8.34 4.81 1.04
CA ASP A 12 9.44 4.77 0.05
C ASP A 12 10.03 6.15 -0.28
N TYR A 13 9.25 7.23 -0.24
CA TYR A 13 9.78 8.58 -0.54
C TYR A 13 10.22 9.33 0.71
N PHE A 14 9.56 9.12 1.84
CA PHE A 14 9.87 9.85 3.08
C PHE A 14 11.17 9.36 3.71
N GLU A 15 11.34 8.04 3.76
CA GLU A 15 12.49 7.38 4.36
C GLU A 15 13.78 7.71 3.60
N PHE A 16 13.70 8.09 2.34
CA PHE A 16 14.87 8.47 1.55
C PHE A 16 15.22 9.96 1.62
N ILE A 17 14.35 10.83 2.14
CA ILE A 17 14.65 12.27 2.29
C ILE A 17 15.87 12.45 3.20
N ASP A 18 15.85 11.85 4.39
CA ASP A 18 16.95 11.94 5.35
C ASP A 18 18.26 11.36 4.79
N TYR A 19 18.17 10.36 3.91
CA TYR A 19 19.34 9.82 3.22
C TYR A 19 19.94 10.84 2.23
N PHE A 20 19.09 11.47 1.40
CA PHE A 20 19.54 12.50 0.46
C PHE A 20 20.05 13.76 1.17
N GLU A 21 19.58 14.04 2.38
CA GLU A 21 20.06 15.12 3.26
C GLU A 21 21.34 14.73 4.03
N GLY A 22 21.81 13.49 3.91
CA GLY A 22 23.03 12.99 4.56
C GLY A 22 22.87 12.71 6.07
N LEU A 23 21.63 12.67 6.56
CA LEU A 23 21.29 12.45 7.97
C LEU A 23 21.31 10.97 8.38
N LYS A 24 21.21 10.05 7.41
CA LYS A 24 21.33 8.60 7.65
C LYS A 24 21.93 7.85 6.46
N THR A 25 22.31 6.60 6.69
CA THR A 25 22.88 5.75 5.63
C THR A 25 21.79 5.20 4.70
N LEU A 26 22.21 4.79 3.50
CA LEU A 26 21.31 4.10 2.56
C LEU A 26 20.75 2.79 3.16
N GLU A 27 21.57 2.07 3.94
CA GLU A 27 21.16 0.82 4.56
C GLU A 27 20.05 1.05 5.60
N ASP A 28 20.18 2.10 6.41
CA ASP A 28 19.16 2.46 7.40
C ASP A 28 17.84 2.87 6.71
N ALA A 29 17.92 3.68 5.65
CA ALA A 29 16.75 4.06 4.86
C ALA A 29 16.02 2.84 4.27
N ILE A 30 16.75 1.85 3.75
CA ILE A 30 16.17 0.60 3.23
C ILE A 30 15.51 -0.22 4.34
N LYS A 31 16.16 -0.34 5.50
CA LYS A 31 15.61 -1.08 6.65
C LYS A 31 14.30 -0.48 7.14
N GLU A 32 14.26 0.85 7.27
CA GLU A 32 13.06 1.60 7.65
C GLU A 32 11.94 1.40 6.61
N THR A 33 12.26 1.57 5.32
CA THR A 33 11.31 1.37 4.22
C THR A 33 10.66 -0.01 4.26
N ILE A 34 11.45 -1.07 4.46
CA ILE A 34 10.95 -2.45 4.58
C ILE A 34 10.05 -2.61 5.81
N SER A 35 10.46 -2.02 6.94
CA SER A 35 9.68 -2.06 8.19
C SER A 35 8.31 -1.42 8.01
N ASP A 36 8.29 -0.21 7.46
CA ASP A 36 7.08 0.60 7.31
C ASP A 36 6.15 0.02 6.25
N THR A 37 6.71 -0.52 5.16
CA THR A 37 5.94 -1.29 4.17
C THR A 37 5.25 -2.50 4.79
N LYS A 38 5.95 -3.26 5.65
CA LYS A 38 5.35 -4.42 6.35
C LYS A 38 4.24 -3.98 7.28
N GLU A 39 4.44 -2.91 8.03
CA GLU A 39 3.44 -2.40 8.96
C GLU A 39 2.22 -1.84 8.23
N PHE A 40 2.42 -1.14 7.12
CA PHE A 40 1.34 -0.70 6.24
C PHE A 40 0.52 -1.88 5.71
N ALA A 41 1.16 -2.93 5.22
CA ALA A 41 0.48 -4.15 4.78
C ALA A 41 -0.32 -4.82 5.92
N ARG A 42 0.22 -4.83 7.15
CA ARG A 42 -0.51 -5.32 8.34
C ARG A 42 -1.76 -4.50 8.63
N ARG A 43 -1.68 -3.17 8.55
CA ARG A 43 -2.82 -2.26 8.75
C ARG A 43 -3.88 -2.43 7.67
N GLN A 44 -3.48 -2.52 6.41
CA GLN A 44 -4.39 -2.82 5.29
C GLN A 44 -5.12 -4.16 5.51
N LYS A 45 -4.38 -5.22 5.86
CA LYS A 45 -4.99 -6.52 6.17
C LYS A 45 -5.98 -6.45 7.33
N ARG A 46 -5.67 -5.68 8.39
CA ARG A 46 -6.56 -5.50 9.54
C ARG A 46 -7.83 -4.74 9.14
N PHE A 47 -7.69 -3.66 8.38
CA PHE A 47 -8.81 -2.88 7.87
C PHE A 47 -9.72 -3.74 6.98
N LEU A 48 -9.16 -4.46 6.00
CA LEU A 48 -9.91 -5.32 5.10
C LEU A 48 -10.65 -6.47 5.83
N LYS A 49 -10.13 -6.96 6.96
CA LYS A 49 -10.84 -7.95 7.80
C LYS A 49 -12.10 -7.40 8.45
N GLN A 50 -12.18 -6.09 8.68
CA GLN A 50 -13.38 -5.46 9.26
C GLN A 50 -14.49 -5.28 8.21
N ILE A 51 -14.12 -5.28 6.93
CA ILE A 51 -15.07 -5.29 5.83
C ILE A 51 -15.66 -6.71 5.72
N LYS A 52 -16.99 -6.84 5.69
CA LYS A 52 -17.69 -8.13 5.48
C LYS A 52 -17.53 -8.61 4.04
N GLY A 53 -16.30 -8.91 3.63
CA GLY A 53 -15.99 -9.48 2.32
C GLY A 53 -16.01 -11.00 2.35
N LYS A 54 -16.52 -11.61 1.27
CA LYS A 54 -16.37 -13.06 1.05
C LYS A 54 -14.94 -13.33 0.63
N ARG A 55 -14.30 -14.34 1.22
CA ARG A 55 -12.99 -14.81 0.75
C ARG A 55 -13.19 -15.47 -0.62
N MET A 56 -12.44 -15.02 -1.61
CA MET A 56 -12.53 -15.49 -2.98
C MET A 56 -11.12 -15.80 -3.49
N ASN A 57 -10.97 -16.89 -4.23
CA ASN A 57 -9.75 -17.20 -4.96
C ASN A 57 -9.69 -16.40 -6.28
N TYR A 58 -8.55 -16.48 -6.98
CA TYR A 58 -8.33 -15.71 -8.21
C TYR A 58 -9.43 -15.96 -9.25
N GLU A 59 -9.75 -17.22 -9.55
CA GLU A 59 -10.77 -17.59 -10.54
C GLU A 59 -12.18 -17.12 -10.12
N GLU A 60 -12.50 -17.20 -8.83
CA GLU A 60 -13.76 -16.71 -8.28
C GLU A 60 -13.88 -15.18 -8.41
N ILE A 61 -12.78 -14.44 -8.19
CA ILE A 61 -12.74 -12.98 -8.36
C ILE A 61 -13.00 -12.62 -9.82
N ILE A 62 -12.26 -13.23 -10.76
CA ILE A 62 -12.41 -12.96 -12.20
C ILE A 62 -13.82 -13.32 -12.67
N SER A 63 -14.34 -14.49 -12.27
CA SER A 63 -15.71 -14.90 -12.61
C SER A 63 -16.76 -13.92 -12.08
N HIS A 64 -16.62 -13.46 -10.83
CA HIS A 64 -17.53 -12.50 -10.23
C HIS A 64 -17.48 -11.13 -10.89
N LEU A 65 -16.28 -10.62 -11.20
CA LEU A 65 -16.11 -9.37 -11.93
C LEU A 65 -16.75 -9.47 -13.32
N ASN A 66 -16.49 -10.54 -14.08
CA ASN A 66 -17.07 -10.74 -15.41
C ASN A 66 -18.61 -10.81 -15.37
N LYS A 67 -19.20 -11.47 -14.36
CA LYS A 67 -20.67 -11.48 -14.19
C LYS A 67 -21.21 -10.09 -13.89
N THR A 68 -20.56 -9.34 -13.02
CA THR A 68 -21.01 -7.99 -12.63
C THR A 68 -20.91 -7.01 -13.79
N THR A 69 -19.84 -7.10 -14.60
CA THR A 69 -19.65 -6.25 -15.79
C THR A 69 -20.63 -6.57 -16.91
N ASN A 70 -21.01 -7.84 -17.09
CA ASN A 70 -21.99 -8.25 -18.11
C ASN A 70 -23.46 -8.03 -17.70
N CYS A 71 -23.76 -7.77 -16.43
CA CYS A 71 -25.12 -7.40 -15.97
C CYS A 71 -25.48 -5.93 -16.20
N LEU A 72 -24.57 -5.12 -16.76
CA LEU A 72 -24.80 -3.70 -17.06
C LEU A 72 -25.23 -3.46 -18.53
N TYR A 73 -25.57 -4.53 -19.27
CA TYR A 73 -26.19 -4.48 -20.59
C TYR A 73 -27.53 -5.20 -20.59
#